data_AF-A0A537TUL3-F1
#
_entry.id   AF-A0A537TUL3-F1
#
_cell.length_a   1.000
_cell.length_b   1.000
_cell.length_c   1.000
_cell.angle_alpha   90.00
_cell.angle_beta   90.00
_cell.angle_gamma   90.00
#
_symmetry.space_group_name_H-M   'P 1'
#
loop_
_entity.id
_entity.type
_entity.pdbx_description
1 polymer ?
#
loop_
_entity_poly.entity_id
_entity_poly.type
_entity_poly.pdbx_seq_one_letter_code
_entity_poly.pdbx_strand_id
1 'polypeptide(L)'
;MSSEPEPERRSGRPDRVAVIAEPELPGVLELLEEEGWGAIQLPPAGLDPETTSAWLEQVAEHVAEFRRNGYAVVVLDDGLDPDRLGAAFSGLGVGPLPRLALPAEEDELRDFLHQNAVQPPSAGGLTPDT
;
A
#
# COMPACT_ATOMS: atom_id res chain seq x y z
N MET A 1 9.42 0.25 45.72
CA MET A 1 9.10 1.14 44.59
C MET A 1 10.35 1.30 43.76
N SER A 2 10.54 0.44 42.77
CA SER A 2 11.42 0.70 41.64
C SER A 2 10.71 0.07 40.46
N SER A 3 10.01 0.90 39.71
CA SER A 3 9.41 0.51 38.45
C SER A 3 10.52 0.11 37.50
N GLU A 4 10.53 -1.16 37.09
CA GLU A 4 11.19 -1.56 35.86
C GLU A 4 10.53 -0.80 34.70
N PRO A 5 11.29 -0.15 33.80
CA PRO A 5 10.75 0.31 32.54
C PRO A 5 10.65 -0.88 31.55
N GLU A 6 9.44 -1.45 31.40
CA GLU A 6 9.02 -2.17 30.19
C GLU A 6 8.26 -1.19 29.23
N PRO A 7 7.88 -1.52 27.98
CA PRO A 7 8.59 -1.46 26.71
C PRO A 7 9.41 -0.23 26.32
N GLU A 8 10.60 -0.37 25.76
CA GLU A 8 10.87 0.47 24.57
C GLU A 8 9.81 0.07 23.54
N ARG A 9 8.82 0.95 23.35
CA ARG A 9 7.84 0.83 22.26
C ARG A 9 8.64 0.59 20.99
N ARG A 10 8.42 -0.57 20.33
CA ARG A 10 9.01 -0.92 19.03
C ARG A 10 9.19 0.35 18.20
N SER A 11 10.44 0.74 17.94
CA SER A 11 10.77 1.80 17.00
C SER A 11 9.94 1.57 15.74
N GLY A 12 9.03 2.52 15.48
CA GLY A 12 7.89 2.35 14.59
C GLY A 12 8.34 1.90 13.21
N ARG A 13 8.03 0.65 12.85
CA ARG A 13 8.04 0.26 11.45
C ARG A 13 6.86 0.96 10.78
N PRO A 14 7.00 1.42 9.54
CA PRO A 14 5.89 2.01 8.83
C PRO A 14 4.81 0.93 8.65
N ASP A 15 3.67 1.09 9.32
CA ASP A 15 2.46 0.26 9.13
C ASP A 15 1.73 0.65 7.82
N ARG A 16 2.48 1.08 6.80
CA ARG A 16 2.00 1.74 5.58
C ARG A 16 2.86 1.37 4.38
N VAL A 17 2.21 1.01 3.27
CA VAL A 17 2.86 0.55 2.03
C VAL A 17 2.20 1.18 0.81
N ALA A 18 3.00 1.72 -0.09
CA ALA A 18 2.60 2.19 -1.41
C ALA A 18 3.06 1.19 -2.47
N VAL A 19 2.15 0.78 -3.35
CA VAL A 19 2.45 -0.02 -4.55
C VAL A 19 2.64 0.93 -5.72
N ILE A 20 3.76 0.88 -6.44
CA ILE A 20 4.17 1.93 -7.40
C ILE A 20 4.47 1.33 -8.78
N ALA A 21 3.84 1.87 -9.83
CA ALA A 21 4.08 1.52 -11.23
C ALA A 21 5.43 2.03 -11.76
N GLU A 22 5.73 3.30 -11.50
CA GLU A 22 6.93 3.97 -11.98
C GLU A 22 7.79 4.49 -10.82
N PRO A 23 8.62 3.64 -10.19
CA PRO A 23 9.49 4.07 -9.10
C PRO A 23 10.62 5.01 -9.55
N GLU A 24 10.86 5.08 -10.86
CA GLU A 24 11.88 5.94 -11.47
C GLU A 24 11.45 7.41 -11.53
N LEU A 25 10.18 7.72 -11.21
CA LEU A 25 9.72 9.09 -11.13
C LEU A 25 10.48 9.83 -10.01
N PRO A 26 11.25 10.88 -10.36
CA PRO A 26 12.10 11.56 -9.40
C PRO A 26 11.26 12.17 -8.28
N GLY A 27 11.68 11.95 -7.03
CA GLY A 27 11.03 12.47 -5.83
C GLY A 27 9.94 11.58 -5.23
N VAL A 28 9.38 10.60 -5.97
CA VAL A 28 8.29 9.74 -5.43
C VAL A 28 8.80 8.85 -4.29
N LEU A 29 9.92 8.17 -4.48
CA LEU A 29 10.49 7.29 -3.44
C LEU A 29 11.01 8.08 -2.23
N GLU A 30 11.59 9.26 -2.46
CA GLU A 30 12.07 10.15 -1.39
C GLU A 30 10.90 10.65 -0.55
N LEU A 31 9.83 11.14 -1.19
CA LEU A 31 8.63 11.57 -0.49
C LEU A 31 7.98 10.43 0.31
N LEU A 32 7.91 9.22 -0.25
CA LEU A 32 7.38 8.07 0.50
C LEU A 32 8.22 7.76 1.74
N GLU A 33 9.55 7.81 1.63
CA GLU A 33 10.43 7.62 2.79
C GLU A 33 10.23 8.72 3.84
N GLU A 34 10.15 9.98 3.42
CA GLU A 34 9.89 11.13 4.30
C GLU A 34 8.53 11.03 5.02
N GLU A 35 7.50 10.57 4.32
CA GLU A 35 6.14 10.37 4.86
C GLU A 35 5.99 9.04 5.63
N GLY A 36 7.07 8.26 5.74
CA GLY A 36 7.09 6.99 6.47
C GLY A 36 6.26 5.89 5.81
N TRP A 37 6.31 5.79 4.48
CA TRP A 37 5.70 4.74 3.68
C TRP A 37 6.77 3.78 3.14
N GLY A 38 6.50 2.47 3.22
CA GLY A 38 7.25 1.49 2.45
C GLY A 38 6.81 1.50 0.98
N ALA A 39 7.69 1.07 0.07
CA ALA A 39 7.40 0.98 -1.36
C ALA A 39 7.48 -0.48 -1.87
N ILE A 40 6.48 -0.89 -2.65
CA ILE A 40 6.50 -2.11 -3.46
C ILE A 40 6.41 -1.71 -4.92
N GLN A 41 7.32 -2.21 -5.74
CA GLN A 41 7.33 -1.90 -7.17
C GLN A 41 6.46 -2.89 -7.93
N LEU A 42 5.63 -2.37 -8.83
CA LEU A 42 4.93 -3.13 -9.84
C LEU A 42 5.90 -3.54 -10.96
N PRO A 43 5.54 -4.56 -11.75
CA PRO A 43 6.34 -4.93 -12.91
C PRO A 43 6.50 -3.74 -13.87
N PRO A 44 7.72 -3.48 -14.38
CA PRO A 44 7.94 -2.44 -15.37
C PRO A 44 7.17 -2.72 -16.67
N ALA A 45 6.84 -1.65 -17.39
CA ALA A 45 6.21 -1.76 -18.70
C ALA A 45 7.10 -2.50 -19.70
N GLY A 46 6.48 -3.21 -20.65
CA GLY A 46 7.18 -3.92 -21.73
C GLY A 46 7.67 -5.33 -21.39
N LEU A 47 7.35 -5.85 -20.20
CA LEU A 47 7.50 -7.27 -19.90
C LEU A 47 6.48 -8.11 -20.66
N ASP A 48 6.82 -9.38 -20.90
CA ASP A 48 5.89 -10.36 -21.44
C ASP A 48 4.69 -10.57 -20.49
N PRO A 49 3.48 -10.84 -21.02
CA PRO A 49 2.28 -11.04 -20.23
C PRO A 49 2.38 -12.12 -19.15
N GLU A 50 3.06 -13.26 -19.40
CA GLU A 50 3.20 -14.33 -18.41
C GLU A 50 4.04 -13.86 -17.22
N THR A 51 5.16 -13.19 -17.52
CA THR A 51 6.03 -12.59 -16.49
C THR A 51 5.31 -11.51 -15.69
N THR A 52 4.55 -10.66 -16.39
CA THR A 52 3.74 -9.60 -15.75
C THR A 52 2.69 -10.20 -14.82
N SER A 53 1.98 -11.26 -15.25
CA SER A 53 1.00 -11.96 -14.42
C SER A 53 1.63 -12.53 -13.15
N ALA A 54 2.76 -13.25 -13.28
CA ALA A 54 3.42 -13.89 -12.14
C ALA A 54 3.91 -12.85 -11.12
N TRP A 55 4.44 -11.72 -11.58
CA TRP A 55 4.83 -10.63 -10.70
C TRP A 55 3.62 -10.00 -10.01
N LEU A 56 2.55 -9.71 -10.75
CA LEU A 56 1.33 -9.14 -10.19
C LEU A 56 0.70 -10.03 -9.12
N GLU A 57 0.75 -11.35 -9.31
CA GLU A 57 0.33 -12.32 -8.30
C GLU A 57 1.15 -12.18 -7.00
N GLN A 58 2.48 -12.14 -7.10
CA GLN A 58 3.34 -11.93 -5.94
C GLN A 58 3.08 -10.60 -5.24
N VAL A 59 2.90 -9.50 -5.99
CA VAL A 59 2.58 -8.19 -5.40
C VAL A 59 1.24 -8.25 -4.69
N ALA A 60 0.24 -8.88 -5.31
CA ALA A 60 -1.07 -9.05 -4.72
C ALA A 60 -1.02 -9.88 -3.42
N GLU A 61 -0.20 -10.93 -3.36
CA GLU A 61 0.00 -11.73 -2.14
C GLU A 61 0.60 -10.91 -1.01
N HIS A 62 1.66 -10.14 -1.27
CA HIS A 62 2.26 -9.25 -0.28
C HIS A 62 1.26 -8.21 0.20
N VAL A 63 0.52 -7.57 -0.71
CA VAL A 63 -0.52 -6.59 -0.37
C VAL A 63 -1.63 -7.22 0.49
N ALA A 64 -2.05 -8.45 0.17
CA ALA A 64 -3.03 -9.17 0.96
C ALA A 64 -2.51 -9.45 2.38
N GLU A 65 -1.24 -9.83 2.52
CA GLU A 65 -0.60 -10.00 3.82
C GLU A 65 -0.54 -8.69 4.60
N PHE A 66 -0.12 -7.58 3.97
CA PHE A 66 -0.09 -6.26 4.60
C PHE A 66 -1.48 -5.84 5.10
N ARG A 67 -2.51 -5.99 4.26
CA ARG A 67 -3.90 -5.73 4.65
C ARG A 67 -4.35 -6.60 5.84
N ARG A 68 -4.02 -7.89 5.85
CA ARG A 68 -4.34 -8.81 6.96
C ARG A 68 -3.64 -8.42 8.27
N ASN A 69 -2.46 -7.83 8.18
CA ASN A 69 -1.71 -7.34 9.33
C ASN A 69 -2.07 -5.90 9.73
N GLY A 70 -3.08 -5.29 9.10
CA GLY A 70 -3.58 -3.96 9.45
C GLY A 70 -2.77 -2.80 8.86
N TYR A 71 -1.98 -3.04 7.81
CA TYR A 71 -1.23 -1.97 7.15
C TYR A 71 -2.15 -1.13 6.28
N ALA A 72 -1.87 0.17 6.20
CA ALA A 72 -2.45 1.04 5.19
C ALA A 72 -1.79 0.71 3.84
N VAL A 73 -2.59 0.46 2.81
CA VAL A 73 -2.06 0.16 1.47
C VAL A 73 -2.70 1.06 0.44
N VAL A 74 -1.86 1.74 -0.35
CA VAL A 74 -2.27 2.58 -1.48
C VAL A 74 -1.60 2.12 -2.77
N VAL A 75 -2.16 2.52 -3.90
CA VAL A 75 -1.61 2.25 -5.24
C VAL A 75 -1.30 3.57 -5.92
N LEU A 76 -0.07 3.72 -6.41
CA LEU A 76 0.39 4.79 -7.26
C LEU A 76 0.62 4.18 -8.66
N ASP A 77 -0.33 4.41 -9.54
CA ASP A 77 -0.50 3.73 -10.83
C ASP A 77 -0.24 4.72 -11.97
N ASP A 78 0.44 4.33 -13.05
CA ASP A 78 0.66 5.15 -14.25
C ASP A 78 -0.52 5.08 -15.24
N GLY A 79 -1.55 4.32 -14.91
CA GLY A 79 -2.76 4.11 -15.69
C GLY A 79 -2.61 3.04 -16.77
N LEU A 80 -1.50 2.30 -16.81
CA LEU A 80 -1.19 1.40 -17.92
C LEU A 80 -2.09 0.17 -17.96
N ASP A 81 -2.47 -0.38 -16.79
CA ASP A 81 -3.36 -1.55 -16.70
C ASP A 81 -4.09 -1.66 -15.34
N PRO A 82 -5.02 -0.74 -15.04
CA PRO A 82 -5.75 -0.72 -13.77
C PRO A 82 -6.67 -1.93 -13.58
N ASP A 83 -7.14 -2.52 -14.68
CA ASP A 83 -8.05 -3.67 -14.68
C ASP A 83 -7.32 -4.95 -14.27
N ARG A 84 -6.13 -5.21 -14.80
CA ARG A 84 -5.35 -6.42 -14.46
C ARG A 84 -4.83 -6.37 -13.03
N LEU A 85 -4.38 -5.22 -12.57
CA LEU A 85 -3.98 -5.02 -11.17
C LEU A 85 -5.18 -5.19 -10.23
N GLY A 86 -6.32 -4.59 -10.58
CA GLY A 86 -7.58 -4.74 -9.84
C GLY A 86 -8.06 -6.19 -9.76
N ALA A 87 -7.93 -6.95 -10.85
CA ALA A 87 -8.26 -8.37 -10.89
C ALA A 87 -7.35 -9.21 -9.99
N ALA A 88 -6.04 -8.96 -10.00
CA ALA A 88 -5.08 -9.65 -9.14
C ALA A 88 -5.37 -9.42 -7.64
N PHE A 89 -5.66 -8.18 -7.25
CA PHE A 89 -6.06 -7.84 -5.88
C PHE A 89 -7.40 -8.48 -5.49
N SER A 90 -8.40 -8.36 -6.36
CA SER A 90 -9.74 -8.92 -6.10
C SER A 90 -9.69 -10.44 -5.93
N GLY A 91 -8.85 -11.15 -6.69
CA GLY A 91 -8.67 -12.59 -6.58
C GLY A 91 -8.17 -13.07 -5.22
N LEU A 92 -7.46 -12.22 -4.47
CA LEU A 92 -6.93 -12.52 -3.14
C LEU A 92 -7.75 -11.93 -1.99
N GLY A 93 -8.92 -11.36 -2.30
CA GLY A 93 -9.78 -10.70 -1.32
C GLY A 93 -9.22 -9.35 -0.85
N VAL A 94 -8.25 -8.79 -1.58
CA VAL A 94 -7.81 -7.41 -1.39
C VAL A 94 -8.90 -6.55 -2.02
N GLY A 95 -9.77 -5.98 -1.18
CA GLY A 95 -10.79 -5.04 -1.62
C GLY A 95 -10.20 -3.84 -2.36
N PRO A 96 -11.04 -2.96 -2.92
CA PRO A 96 -10.56 -1.81 -3.68
C PRO A 96 -9.58 -0.99 -2.83
N LEU A 97 -8.36 -0.81 -3.36
CA LEU A 97 -7.33 0.02 -2.74
C LEU A 97 -7.52 1.48 -3.21
N PRO A 98 -7.25 2.46 -2.33
CA PRO A 98 -7.08 3.84 -2.76
C PRO A 98 -6.00 3.92 -3.82
N ARG A 99 -6.27 4.68 -4.89
CA ARG A 99 -5.37 4.81 -6.03
C ARG A 99 -5.17 6.28 -6.39
N LEU A 100 -3.94 6.63 -6.75
CA LEU A 100 -3.57 7.91 -7.34
C LEU A 100 -2.85 7.64 -8.66
N ALA A 101 -3.23 8.38 -9.70
CA ALA A 101 -2.58 8.27 -11.01
C ALA A 101 -1.29 9.10 -11.02
N LEU A 102 -0.22 8.55 -11.60
CA LEU A 102 1.06 9.23 -11.81
C LEU A 102 1.18 9.71 -13.27
N PRO A 103 1.91 10.82 -13.53
CA PRO A 103 2.53 11.69 -12.53
C PRO A 103 1.49 12.58 -11.81
N ALA A 104 1.63 12.69 -10.49
CA ALA A 104 0.87 13.62 -9.65
C ALA A 104 1.81 14.72 -9.12
N GLU A 105 1.27 15.87 -8.73
CA GLU A 105 2.05 16.90 -8.05
C GLU A 105 2.46 16.42 -6.64
N GLU A 106 3.60 16.90 -6.12
CA GLU A 106 4.09 16.49 -4.79
C GLU A 106 3.05 16.77 -3.69
N ASP A 107 2.44 17.96 -3.69
CA ASP A 107 1.41 18.32 -2.74
C ASP A 107 0.19 17.39 -2.83
N GLU A 108 -0.24 17.03 -4.04
CA GLU A 108 -1.34 16.09 -4.26
C GLU A 108 -1.00 14.69 -3.74
N LEU A 109 0.21 14.21 -4.02
CA LEU A 109 0.69 12.93 -3.53
C LEU A 109 0.78 12.92 -2.00
N ARG A 110 1.31 13.97 -1.38
CA ARG A 110 1.38 14.11 0.08
C ARG A 110 -0.01 14.14 0.72
N ASP A 111 -0.93 14.92 0.16
CA ASP A 111 -2.32 14.96 0.64
C ASP A 111 -2.98 13.58 0.55
N PHE A 112 -2.82 12.89 -0.59
CA PHE A 112 -3.35 11.55 -0.79
C PHE A 112 -2.76 10.55 0.21
N LEU A 113 -1.45 10.57 0.45
CA LEU A 113 -0.80 9.71 1.44
C LEU A 113 -1.33 10.00 2.84
N HIS A 114 -1.45 11.26 3.26
CA HIS A 114 -2.00 11.63 4.55
C HIS A 114 -3.45 11.18 4.75
N GLN A 115 -4.28 11.34 3.72
CA GLN A 115 -5.69 10.93 3.77
C GLN A 115 -5.83 9.40 3.92
N ASN A 116 -4.91 8.64 3.32
CA ASN A 116 -4.95 7.16 3.32
C ASN A 116 -4.01 6.51 4.34
N ALA A 117 -3.30 7.30 5.13
CA ALA A 117 -2.39 6.86 6.19
C ALA A 117 -3.09 6.18 7.38
N VAL A 118 -4.42 6.27 7.45
CA VAL A 118 -5.25 5.69 8.49
C VAL A 118 -5.70 4.30 8.06
N GLN A 119 -5.62 3.31 8.95
CA GLN A 119 -6.14 1.96 8.70
C GLN A 119 -7.59 2.05 8.16
N PRO A 120 -7.99 1.15 7.22
CA PRO A 120 -9.41 1.05 6.88
C PRO A 120 -10.21 0.84 8.18
N PRO A 121 -11.37 1.49 8.35
CA PRO A 121 -12.23 1.21 9.49
C PRO A 121 -12.50 -0.29 9.50
N SER A 122 -12.10 -0.97 10.58
CA SER A 122 -12.34 -2.40 10.75
C SER A 122 -13.82 -2.65 10.47
N ALA A 123 -14.10 -3.45 9.45
CA ALA A 123 -15.47 -3.77 9.07
C ALA A 123 -16.13 -4.51 10.24
N GLY A 124 -16.96 -3.78 11.01
CA GLY A 124 -18.00 -4.33 11.85
C GLY A 124 -17.55 -5.13 13.07
N GLY A 125 -17.34 -4.45 14.19
CA GLY A 125 -17.74 -4.99 15.50
C GLY A 125 -19.25 -5.16 15.51
N LEU A 126 -19.75 -6.30 15.01
CA LEU A 126 -21.15 -6.69 15.15
C LEU A 126 -21.30 -7.46 16.46
N THR A 127 -21.51 -6.74 17.55
CA THR A 127 -22.23 -7.27 18.71
C THR A 127 -23.53 -6.46 18.84
N PRO A 128 -24.69 -6.98 18.41
CA PRO A 128 -25.94 -6.57 19.01
C PRO A 128 -26.08 -7.37 20.30
N ASP A 129 -25.87 -6.67 21.41
CA ASP A 129 -26.38 -7.05 22.72
C ASP A 129 -27.92 -7.08 22.62
N THR A 130 -28.53 -8.26 22.75
CA THR A 130 -29.90 -8.47 23.26
C THR A 130 -30.05 -9.88 23.79
#